data_AF-A0A2E2ZDB2-F1
#
_entry.id   AF-A0A2E2ZDB2-F1
#
_cell.length_a   1.000
_cell.length_b   1.000
_cell.length_c   1.000
_cell.angle_alpha   90.00
_cell.angle_beta   90.00
_cell.angle_gamma   90.00
#
_symmetry.space_group_name_H-M   'P 1'
#
loop_
_entity.id
_entity.type
_entity.pdbx_description
1 polymer ?
#
loop_
_entity_poly.entity_id
_entity_poly.type
_entity_poly.pdbx_seq_one_letter_code
_entity_poly.pdbx_strand_id
1 'polypeptide(L)'
;MAEVVTTSFEDVKEDRLGILDSKKNQFVDIDLKMQLNPVTKDITVKKDISAINQSLKNNLLTNFFDRPFKPNFGGNLYKSLFEPADPISLINMGKDIEDILKSSETRIIVLDVNVESDFNDENNIIITIVYTLPAMDGEITTQFAIERVR
;
A
#
# COMPACT_ATOMS: atom_id res chain seq x y z
N MET A 1 14.02 14.15 15.75
CA MET A 1 12.84 13.37 16.15
C MET A 1 12.11 13.07 14.84
N ALA A 2 12.16 11.84 14.35
CA ALA A 2 11.50 11.47 13.10
C ALA A 2 9.98 11.49 13.32
N GLU A 3 9.26 12.19 12.46
CA GLU A 3 7.80 12.22 12.46
C GLU A 3 7.31 10.92 11.83
N VAL A 4 6.72 10.04 12.64
CA VAL A 4 6.06 8.83 12.15
C VAL A 4 4.72 9.27 11.57
N VAL A 5 4.63 9.32 10.24
CA VAL A 5 3.40 9.67 9.55
C VAL A 5 2.55 8.40 9.42
N THR A 6 1.65 8.21 10.38
CA THR A 6 0.65 7.12 10.35
C THR A 6 -0.53 7.58 9.51
N THR A 7 -0.67 7.04 8.29
CA THR A 7 -1.81 7.36 7.43
C THR A 7 -2.89 6.29 7.55
N SER A 8 -4.00 6.62 8.23
CA SER A 8 -5.27 5.91 8.13
C SER A 8 -6.06 6.46 6.94
N PHE A 9 -6.79 5.59 6.23
CA PHE A 9 -7.40 5.87 4.92
C PHE A 9 -8.36 7.07 4.87
N GLU A 10 -8.93 7.50 5.99
CA GLU A 10 -9.87 8.62 6.07
C GLU A 10 -9.21 10.00 6.24
N ASP A 11 -7.95 10.08 6.66
CA ASP A 11 -7.33 11.38 6.94
C ASP A 11 -6.72 11.99 5.68
N VAL A 12 -7.51 12.87 5.06
CA VAL A 12 -7.09 13.80 4.00
C VAL A 12 -6.19 14.89 4.60
N LYS A 13 -5.06 14.51 5.17
CA LYS A 13 -3.91 15.42 5.22
C LYS A 13 -3.04 15.06 4.03
N GLU A 14 -2.88 16.01 3.12
CA GLU A 14 -1.86 15.94 2.09
C GLU A 14 -0.49 15.92 2.79
N ASP A 15 -0.06 14.73 3.21
CA ASP A 15 1.29 14.50 3.68
C ASP A 15 2.19 14.60 2.44
N ARG A 16 2.75 15.80 2.28
CA ARG A 16 3.51 16.19 1.10
C ARG A 16 4.95 15.75 1.27
N LEU A 17 5.46 15.18 0.18
CA LEU A 17 6.78 14.55 0.04
C LEU A 17 8.00 15.44 0.31
N GLY A 18 7.82 16.72 0.61
CA GLY A 18 8.93 17.60 0.91
C GLY A 18 8.55 19.02 1.30
N ILE A 19 9.42 19.59 2.13
CA ILE A 19 9.42 21.01 2.55
C ILE A 19 9.80 21.94 1.37
N LEU A 20 10.44 21.39 0.32
CA LEU A 20 10.87 22.13 -0.86
C LEU A 20 9.78 22.16 -1.94
N ASP A 21 9.41 23.37 -2.38
CA ASP A 21 8.35 23.60 -3.37
C ASP A 21 8.64 22.92 -4.73
N SER A 22 9.93 22.75 -5.08
CA SER A 22 10.34 22.09 -6.34
C SER A 22 10.08 20.58 -6.38
N LYS A 23 9.84 19.93 -5.23
CA LYS A 23 9.54 18.49 -5.15
C LYS A 23 8.06 18.18 -4.90
N LYS A 24 7.21 19.21 -4.89
CA LYS A 24 5.77 19.06 -4.63
C LYS A 24 5.04 18.44 -5.83
N ASN A 25 4.13 17.50 -5.57
CA ASN A 25 3.35 16.79 -6.60
C ASN A 25 4.22 16.06 -7.64
N GLN A 26 5.34 15.46 -7.19
CA GLN A 26 6.21 14.72 -8.10
C GLN A 26 5.53 13.46 -8.63
N PHE A 27 4.69 12.83 -7.80
CA PHE A 27 3.91 11.68 -8.20
C PHE A 27 2.44 12.07 -8.28
N VAL A 28 1.83 11.88 -9.44
CA VAL A 28 0.42 12.17 -9.67
C VAL A 28 -0.18 11.00 -10.42
N ASP A 29 -1.29 10.48 -9.91
CA ASP A 29 -2.06 9.42 -10.55
C ASP A 29 -3.56 9.71 -10.44
N ILE A 30 -4.36 8.99 -11.22
CA ILE A 30 -5.80 9.11 -11.25
C ILE A 30 -6.40 8.32 -10.09
N ASP A 31 -7.42 8.87 -9.40
CA ASP A 31 -8.14 8.10 -8.39
C ASP A 31 -8.95 6.97 -9.05
N LEU A 32 -8.83 5.75 -8.53
CA LEU A 32 -9.54 4.57 -9.05
C LEU A 32 -11.06 4.70 -8.96
N LYS A 33 -11.56 5.53 -8.04
CA LYS A 33 -13.01 5.81 -7.95
C LYS A 33 -13.50 6.69 -9.09
N MET A 34 -12.60 7.31 -9.87
CA MET A 34 -12.90 8.20 -11.00
C MET A 34 -13.92 9.29 -10.63
N GLN A 35 -13.85 9.78 -9.38
CA GLN A 35 -14.80 10.76 -8.87
C GLN A 35 -14.59 12.12 -9.53
N LEU A 36 -15.69 12.78 -9.85
CA LEU A 36 -15.69 14.13 -10.38
C LEU A 36 -15.35 15.11 -9.25
N ASN A 37 -14.35 15.96 -9.48
CA ASN A 37 -14.07 17.07 -8.60
C ASN A 37 -15.24 18.08 -8.65
N PRO A 38 -15.89 18.41 -7.52
CA PRO A 38 -17.07 19.28 -7.51
C PRO A 38 -16.78 20.72 -7.98
N VAL A 39 -15.53 21.18 -7.88
CA VAL A 39 -15.12 22.54 -8.24
C VAL A 39 -14.64 22.60 -9.69
N THR A 40 -13.61 21.81 -10.03
CA THR A 40 -13.00 21.86 -11.37
C THR A 40 -13.80 21.09 -12.42
N LYS A 41 -14.68 20.18 -12.00
CA LYS A 41 -15.42 19.25 -12.87
C LYS A 41 -14.51 18.35 -13.72
N ASP A 42 -13.29 18.13 -13.26
CA ASP A 42 -12.35 17.16 -13.83
C ASP A 42 -12.30 15.88 -12.98
N ILE A 43 -11.58 14.86 -13.47
CA ILE A 43 -11.33 13.63 -12.72
C ILE A 43 -10.42 13.94 -11.53
N THR A 44 -10.75 13.40 -10.36
CA THR A 44 -9.93 13.53 -9.15
C THR A 44 -8.61 12.79 -9.30
N VAL A 45 -7.53 13.43 -8.88
CA VAL A 45 -6.17 12.88 -8.88
C VAL A 45 -5.67 12.65 -7.46
N LYS A 46 -4.93 11.56 -7.26
CA LYS A 46 -4.12 11.33 -6.06
C LYS A 46 -2.70 11.81 -6.30
N LYS A 47 -2.09 12.36 -5.25
CA LYS A 47 -0.77 12.97 -5.33
C LYS A 47 0.15 12.37 -4.28
N ASP A 48 1.44 12.32 -4.61
CA ASP A 48 2.55 11.95 -3.75
C ASP A 48 2.27 10.64 -2.98
N ILE A 49 2.25 10.69 -1.64
CA ILE A 49 2.07 9.51 -0.78
C ILE A 49 0.74 8.80 -1.08
N SER A 50 -0.33 9.54 -1.36
CA SER A 50 -1.65 8.94 -1.63
C SER A 50 -1.66 8.13 -2.93
N ALA A 51 -0.94 8.58 -3.96
CA ALA A 51 -0.79 7.86 -5.22
C ALA A 51 0.08 6.60 -5.04
N ILE A 52 1.11 6.69 -4.21
CA ILE A 52 1.97 5.54 -3.87
C ILE A 52 1.16 4.50 -3.08
N ASN A 53 0.43 4.90 -2.03
CA ASN A 53 -0.44 4.01 -1.25
C ASN A 53 -1.48 3.31 -2.11
N GLN A 54 -2.03 4.01 -3.12
CA GLN A 54 -2.93 3.41 -4.10
C GLN A 54 -2.22 2.36 -4.97
N SER A 55 -1.01 2.64 -5.45
CA SER A 55 -0.19 1.68 -6.22
C SER A 55 0.17 0.44 -5.39
N LEU A 56 0.62 0.63 -4.15
CA LEU A 56 0.91 -0.46 -3.20
C LEU A 56 -0.30 -1.36 -3.02
N LYS A 57 -1.47 -0.77 -2.72
CA LYS A 57 -2.73 -1.52 -2.60
C LYS A 57 -3.03 -2.34 -3.85
N ASN A 58 -2.88 -1.75 -5.04
CA ASN A 58 -3.16 -2.44 -6.29
C ASN A 58 -2.21 -3.62 -6.52
N ASN A 59 -0.92 -3.45 -6.25
CA ASN A 59 0.06 -4.51 -6.43
C ASN A 59 -0.21 -5.69 -5.49
N LEU A 60 -0.58 -5.41 -4.24
CA LEU A 60 -0.91 -6.41 -3.24
C LEU A 60 -2.21 -7.16 -3.55
N LEU A 61 -3.26 -6.44 -3.98
CA LEU A 61 -4.56 -7.04 -4.29
C LEU A 61 -4.63 -7.73 -5.67
N THR A 62 -3.64 -7.54 -6.53
CA THR A 62 -3.56 -8.24 -7.82
C THR A 62 -3.28 -9.73 -7.57
N ASN A 63 -4.10 -10.62 -8.16
CA ASN A 63 -3.87 -12.06 -8.13
C ASN A 63 -2.94 -12.52 -9.26
N PHE A 64 -2.37 -13.71 -9.09
CA PHE A 64 -1.63 -14.34 -10.17
C PHE A 64 -2.54 -14.56 -11.38
N PHE A 65 -1.96 -14.41 -12.57
CA PHE A 65 -2.64 -14.51 -13.87
C PHE A 65 -3.63 -13.37 -14.20
N ASP A 66 -3.81 -12.37 -13.33
CA ASP A 66 -4.63 -11.18 -13.65
C ASP A 66 -4.00 -10.32 -14.75
N ARG A 67 -2.67 -10.34 -14.87
CA ARG A 67 -1.93 -9.56 -15.87
C ARG A 67 -1.46 -10.47 -17.03
N PRO A 68 -2.03 -10.34 -18.25
CA PRO A 68 -1.76 -11.26 -19.37
C PRO A 68 -0.28 -11.43 -19.73
N PHE A 69 0.50 -10.35 -19.65
CA PHE A 69 1.92 -10.34 -20.01
C PHE A 69 2.85 -10.47 -18.79
N LYS A 70 2.29 -10.61 -17.58
CA LYS A 70 3.03 -10.77 -16.33
C LYS A 70 2.24 -11.70 -15.38
N PRO A 71 2.12 -13.00 -15.69
CA PRO A 71 1.28 -13.91 -14.92
C PRO A 71 1.73 -14.07 -13.46
N ASN A 72 3.03 -13.92 -13.19
CA ASN A 72 3.61 -14.05 -11.85
C ASN A 72 3.63 -12.71 -11.07
N PHE A 73 2.91 -11.69 -11.54
CA PHE A 73 2.86 -10.38 -10.87
C PHE A 73 1.68 -10.31 -9.91
N GLY A 74 1.92 -9.82 -8.70
CA GLY A 74 0.89 -9.55 -7.69
C GLY A 74 1.17 -10.25 -6.36
N GLY A 75 0.43 -9.86 -5.33
CA GLY A 75 0.49 -10.42 -3.97
C GLY A 75 -0.19 -11.79 -3.83
N ASN A 76 -1.21 -12.07 -4.65
CA ASN A 76 -2.08 -13.24 -4.49
C ASN A 76 -2.57 -13.45 -3.03
N LEU A 77 -2.75 -12.35 -2.29
CA LEU A 77 -3.01 -12.38 -0.85
C LEU A 77 -4.35 -13.04 -0.52
N TYR A 78 -5.30 -13.04 -1.46
CA TYR A 78 -6.57 -13.72 -1.31
C TYR A 78 -6.43 -15.23 -1.09
N LYS A 79 -5.40 -15.86 -1.67
CA LYS A 79 -5.14 -17.29 -1.42
C LYS A 79 -4.69 -17.52 0.02
N SER A 80 -3.84 -16.65 0.55
CA SER A 80 -3.32 -16.73 1.91
C SER A 80 -4.41 -16.60 2.97
N LEU A 81 -5.52 -15.90 2.68
CA LEU A 81 -6.69 -15.81 3.57
C LEU A 81 -7.43 -17.15 3.77
N PHE A 82 -7.15 -18.17 2.96
CA PHE A 82 -7.73 -19.51 3.12
C PHE A 82 -6.76 -20.51 3.76
N GLU A 83 -5.52 -20.10 4.00
CA GLU A 83 -4.52 -20.92 4.70
C GLU A 83 -4.59 -20.63 6.21
N PRO A 84 -4.31 -21.62 7.07
CA PRO A 84 -4.28 -21.38 8.51
C PRO A 84 -3.24 -20.30 8.88
N ALA A 85 -3.65 -19.33 9.70
CA ALA A 85 -2.82 -18.24 10.19
C ALA A 85 -1.84 -18.70 11.29
N ASP A 86 -0.94 -19.62 10.94
CA ASP A 86 0.19 -19.99 11.79
C ASP A 86 1.25 -18.87 11.79
N PRO A 87 1.94 -18.58 12.91
CA PRO A 87 3.01 -17.60 12.95
C PRO A 87 4.06 -17.76 11.85
N ILE A 88 4.38 -18.99 11.43
CA ILE A 88 5.34 -19.23 10.35
C ILE A 88 4.75 -18.78 9.00
N SER A 89 3.46 -19.07 8.75
CA SER A 89 2.76 -18.63 7.55
C SER A 89 2.71 -17.10 7.44
N LEU A 90 2.43 -16.40 8.55
CA LEU A 90 2.41 -14.94 8.60
C LEU A 90 3.79 -14.32 8.29
N ILE A 91 4.87 -14.89 8.85
CA ILE A 91 6.23 -14.45 8.55
C ILE A 91 6.59 -14.65 7.08
N ASN A 92 6.22 -15.79 6.50
CA ASN A 92 6.46 -16.06 5.08
C ASN A 92 5.68 -15.09 4.19
N MET A 93 4.42 -14.81 4.54
CA MET A 93 3.59 -13.82 3.85
C MET A 93 4.20 -12.41 3.89
N GLY A 94 4.75 -12.00 5.04
CA GLY A 94 5.47 -10.72 5.15
C GLY A 94 6.68 -10.62 4.22
N LYS A 95 7.47 -11.69 4.12
CA LYS A 95 8.62 -11.76 3.19
C LYS A 95 8.20 -11.72 1.73
N ASP A 96 7.17 -12.48 1.38
CA ASP A 96 6.64 -12.50 0.02
C ASP A 96 6.16 -11.09 -0.39
N ILE A 97 5.44 -10.40 0.51
CA ILE A 97 5.03 -9.01 0.32
C ILE A 97 6.25 -8.10 0.14
N GLU A 98 7.27 -8.22 0.99
CA GLU A 98 8.50 -7.43 0.90
C GLU A 98 9.19 -7.57 -0.48
N ASP A 99 9.33 -8.80 -0.97
CA ASP A 99 9.95 -9.11 -2.27
C ASP A 99 9.13 -8.57 -3.45
N ILE A 100 7.80 -8.65 -3.33
CA ILE A 100 6.88 -8.09 -4.34
C ILE A 100 6.97 -6.58 -4.36
N LEU A 101 6.99 -5.92 -3.21
CA LEU A 101 7.09 -4.46 -3.15
C LEU A 101 8.43 -3.97 -3.71
N LYS A 102 9.54 -4.63 -3.37
CA LYS A 102 10.87 -4.32 -3.91
C LYS A 102 10.94 -4.46 -5.44
N SER A 103 10.29 -5.47 -6.00
CA SER A 103 10.30 -5.73 -7.45
C SER A 103 9.27 -4.91 -8.25
N SER A 104 8.12 -4.61 -7.65
CA SER A 104 7.01 -3.91 -8.33
C SER A 104 7.07 -2.39 -8.20
N GLU A 105 7.55 -1.87 -7.06
CA GLU A 105 7.47 -0.45 -6.71
C GLU A 105 8.84 0.14 -6.36
N THR A 106 9.66 0.41 -7.40
CA THR A 106 11.04 0.93 -7.24
C THR A 106 11.13 2.34 -6.65
N ARG A 107 10.01 3.08 -6.56
CA ARG A 107 9.98 4.43 -5.99
C ARG A 107 10.17 4.43 -4.47
N ILE A 108 9.82 3.34 -3.79
CA ILE A 108 9.89 3.23 -2.34
C ILE A 108 11.09 2.42 -1.88
N ILE A 109 11.58 2.71 -0.68
CA ILE A 109 12.50 1.87 0.06
C ILE A 109 11.69 1.24 1.19
N VAL A 110 11.42 -0.06 1.08
CA VAL A 110 10.71 -0.83 2.11
C VAL A 110 11.64 -0.98 3.31
N LEU A 111 11.16 -0.56 4.50
CA LEU A 111 11.90 -0.65 5.75
C LEU A 111 11.46 -1.86 6.57
N ASP A 112 10.15 -2.06 6.67
CA ASP A 112 9.57 -3.19 7.39
C ASP A 112 8.18 -3.55 6.83
N VAL A 113 7.83 -4.84 6.92
CA VAL A 113 6.51 -5.37 6.57
C VAL A 113 6.08 -6.32 7.67
N ASN A 114 5.05 -5.93 8.41
CA ASN A 114 4.46 -6.73 9.45
C ASN A 114 3.07 -7.23 9.05
N VAL A 115 2.81 -8.50 9.29
CA VAL A 115 1.54 -9.15 8.96
C VAL A 115 1.00 -9.82 10.22
N GLU A 116 -0.20 -9.41 10.64
CA GLU A 116 -0.86 -9.88 11.84
C GLU A 116 -2.27 -10.36 11.50
N SER A 117 -2.70 -11.45 12.12
CA SER A 117 -4.10 -11.88 12.11
C SER A 117 -4.83 -11.28 13.30
N ASP A 118 -6.07 -10.82 13.12
CA ASP A 118 -6.89 -10.37 14.24
C ASP A 118 -7.19 -11.55 15.18
N PHE A 119 -6.99 -11.35 16.48
CA PHE A 119 -7.29 -12.35 17.50
C PHE A 119 -8.79 -12.71 17.58
N ASN A 120 -9.68 -11.83 17.08
CA ASN A 120 -11.13 -12.03 17.15
C ASN A 120 -11.73 -12.65 15.87
N ASP A 121 -11.08 -12.50 14.72
CA ASP A 121 -11.48 -13.12 13.45
C ASP A 121 -10.24 -13.59 12.69
N GLU A 122 -10.00 -14.89 12.71
CA GLU A 122 -8.88 -15.54 12.02
C GLU A 122 -8.90 -15.31 10.49
N ASN A 123 -10.00 -14.78 9.93
CA ASN A 123 -10.12 -14.47 8.51
C ASN A 123 -9.84 -12.98 8.19
N ASN A 124 -9.35 -12.21 9.16
CA ASN A 124 -8.93 -10.83 8.97
C ASN A 124 -7.40 -10.74 9.12
N ILE A 125 -6.74 -10.29 8.05
CA ILE A 125 -5.30 -10.06 8.03
C ILE A 125 -5.04 -8.56 7.93
N ILE A 126 -4.23 -8.06 8.86
CA ILE A 126 -3.76 -6.69 8.92
C ILE A 126 -2.30 -6.68 8.48
N ILE A 127 -2.03 -5.94 7.41
CA ILE A 127 -0.71 -5.76 6.82
C ILE A 127 -0.28 -4.33 7.09
N THR A 128 0.84 -4.17 7.79
CA THR A 128 1.44 -2.87 8.07
C THR A 128 2.75 -2.76 7.31
N ILE A 129 2.86 -1.75 6.46
CA ILE A 129 4.04 -1.51 5.65
C ILE A 129 4.66 -0.18 6.09
N VAL A 130 5.92 -0.25 6.49
CA VAL A 130 6.75 0.90 6.81
C VAL A 130 7.74 1.10 5.68
N TYR A 131 7.71 2.28 5.06
CA TYR A 131 8.57 2.58 3.93
C TYR A 131 9.02 4.04 3.97
N THR A 132 10.10 4.33 3.24
CA THR A 132 10.58 5.69 3.03
C THR A 132 10.77 5.98 1.54
N LEU A 133 10.88 7.25 1.20
CA LEU A 133 11.08 7.72 -0.16
C LEU A 133 12.48 8.32 -0.25
N PRO A 134 13.30 7.98 -1.27
CA PRO A 134 14.69 8.46 -1.36
C PRO A 134 14.86 9.99 -1.30
N ALA A 135 13.79 10.71 -1.64
CA ALA A 135 13.76 12.17 -1.69
C ALA A 135 13.27 12.86 -0.41
N MET A 136 12.85 12.08 0.60
CA MET A 136 12.22 12.53 1.84
C MET A 136 12.97 12.00 3.06
N ASP A 137 13.06 12.81 4.13
CA ASP A 137 13.59 12.39 5.42
C ASP A 137 12.40 12.09 6.35
N GLY A 138 12.01 10.82 6.44
CA GLY A 138 10.84 10.39 7.20
C GLY A 138 10.37 8.98 6.82
N GLU A 139 9.67 8.33 7.75
CA GLU A 139 9.07 7.02 7.57
C GLU A 139 7.55 7.17 7.42
N ILE A 140 7.00 6.46 6.45
CA ILE A 140 5.56 6.43 6.18
C ILE A 140 5.06 5.05 6.59
N THR A 141 4.05 5.04 7.46
CA THR A 141 3.38 3.81 7.85
C THR A 141 2.01 3.77 7.19
N THR A 142 1.77 2.73 6.40
CA THR A 142 0.46 2.46 5.79
C THR A 142 -0.03 1.10 6.22
N GLN A 143 -1.26 1.08 6.72
CA GLN A 143 -1.92 -0.15 7.17
C GLN A 143 -3.02 -0.54 6.19
N PHE A 144 -3.09 -1.82 5.86
CA PHE A 144 -4.10 -2.41 4.99
C PHE A 144 -4.75 -3.57 5.73
N ALA A 145 -6.07 -3.56 5.86
CA ALA A 145 -6.84 -4.72 6.33
C ALA A 145 -7.46 -5.44 5.14
N ILE A 146 -7.39 -6.76 5.14
CA ILE A 146 -8.05 -7.61 4.17
C ILE A 146 -8.93 -8.60 4.92
N GLU A 147 -10.23 -8.56 4.63
CA GLU A 147 -11.23 -9.43 5.23
C GLU A 147 -11.94 -10.27 4.17
N ARG A 148 -12.40 -11.45 4.59
CA ARG A 148 -13.33 -12.24 3.81
C ARG A 148 -14.76 -11.75 4.05
N VAL A 149 -15.43 -11.31 2.98
CA VAL A 149 -16.88 -11.08 3.02
C VAL A 149 -17.62 -12.44 3.08
N ARG A 150 -18.51 -12.61 4.04
CA ARG A 150 -19.37 -13.80 4.21
C ARG A 150 -20.67 -13.70 3.41
#